data_AF-A0AAE8K8U9-F1
#
_entry.id   AF-A0AAE8K8U9-F1
#
_cell.length_a   1.000
_cell.length_b   1.000
_cell.length_c   1.000
_cell.angle_alpha   90.00
_cell.angle_beta   90.00
_cell.angle_gamma   90.00
#
_symmetry.space_group_name_H-M   'P 1'
#
loop_
_entity.id
_entity.type
_entity.pdbx_description
1 polymer ?
#
loop_
_entity_poly.entity_id
_entity_poly.type
_entity_poly.pdbx_seq_one_letter_code
_entity_poly.pdbx_strand_id
1 'polypeptide(L)'
;MIEAYLKAYYEAYGNYTGLLVNVVLAIPNREYYEPEVSSFQYQEMRQELNLLRQKRYSSAYLNDRAVALKFKNQTRAYLQALDDLALEKKQELLLSLFSYEESVQEYFLRITIDRHRMIRRLLSELREFLKVSGLGRLQLDRGGSV
;
A
#
# COMPACT_ATOMS: atom_id res chain seq x y z
N MET A 1 0.39 13.83 -17.83
CA MET A 1 -0.20 14.25 -16.54
C MET A 1 0.67 13.81 -15.36
N ILE A 2 1.07 12.54 -15.28
CA ILE A 2 1.96 12.04 -14.21
C ILE A 2 3.33 12.74 -14.25
N GLU A 3 3.95 12.88 -15.42
CA GLU A 3 5.26 13.54 -15.57
C GLU A 3 5.23 15.00 -15.09
N ALA A 4 4.19 15.76 -15.45
CA ALA A 4 4.01 17.13 -14.97
C ALA A 4 3.85 17.20 -13.44
N TYR A 5 3.16 16.21 -12.84
CA TYR A 5 3.03 16.11 -11.40
C TYR A 5 4.37 15.78 -10.72
N LEU A 6 5.13 14.82 -11.24
CA LEU A 6 6.44 14.44 -10.69
C LEU A 6 7.42 15.61 -10.76
N LYS A 7 7.47 16.30 -11.90
CA LYS A 7 8.27 17.52 -12.06
C LYS A 7 7.89 18.60 -11.04
N ALA A 8 6.59 18.91 -10.91
CA ALA A 8 6.12 19.90 -9.95
C ALA A 8 6.39 19.50 -8.49
N TYR A 9 6.28 18.20 -8.17
CA TYR A 9 6.64 17.68 -6.85
C TYR A 9 8.13 17.86 -6.57
N TYR A 10 8.98 17.49 -7.51
CA TYR A 10 10.43 17.63 -7.38
C TYR A 10 10.85 19.10 -7.25
N GLU A 11 10.27 20.00 -8.03
CA GLU A 11 10.52 21.45 -7.92
C GLU A 11 10.13 22.00 -6.54
N ALA A 12 9.08 21.47 -5.91
CA ALA A 12 8.61 21.92 -4.60
C ALA A 12 9.43 21.35 -3.41
N TYR A 13 9.89 20.10 -3.50
CA TYR A 13 10.49 19.38 -2.36
C TYR A 13 11.97 19.02 -2.56
N GLY A 14 12.50 19.11 -3.77
CA GLY A 14 13.89 18.80 -4.12
C GLY A 14 14.27 17.32 -4.05
N ASN A 15 13.32 16.41 -3.82
CA ASN A 15 13.50 14.95 -3.83
C ASN A 15 12.15 14.22 -3.93
N TYR A 16 12.20 12.89 -4.10
CA TYR A 16 11.01 12.04 -4.18
C TYR A 16 10.72 11.23 -2.91
N THR A 17 11.50 11.36 -1.84
CA THR A 17 11.45 10.48 -0.66
C THR A 17 10.05 10.39 -0.04
N GLY A 18 9.40 11.53 0.21
CA GLY A 18 8.04 11.55 0.77
C GLY A 18 6.99 10.95 -0.17
N LEU A 19 7.14 11.18 -1.49
CA LEU A 19 6.21 10.66 -2.49
C LEU A 19 6.35 9.14 -2.63
N LEU A 20 7.58 8.62 -2.58
CA LEU A 20 7.86 7.18 -2.59
C LEU A 20 7.14 6.48 -1.43
N VAL A 21 7.24 7.02 -0.21
CA VAL A 21 6.52 6.47 0.96
C VAL A 21 5.01 6.44 0.70
N ASN A 22 4.43 7.56 0.28
CA ASN A 22 2.98 7.66 0.04
C ASN A 22 2.47 6.74 -1.08
N VAL A 23 3.29 6.54 -2.11
CA VAL A 23 2.95 5.65 -3.24
C VAL A 23 3.10 4.19 -2.82
N VAL A 24 4.22 3.79 -2.22
CA VAL A 24 4.47 2.41 -1.79
C VAL A 24 3.45 1.95 -0.76
N LEU A 25 3.14 2.78 0.25
CA LEU A 25 2.14 2.42 1.26
C LEU A 25 0.74 2.21 0.65
N ALA A 26 0.42 2.91 -0.43
CA ALA A 26 -0.86 2.78 -1.12
C ALA A 26 -0.94 1.60 -2.11
N ILE A 27 0.18 0.90 -2.38
CA ILE A 27 0.14 -0.34 -3.15
C ILE A 27 -0.66 -1.38 -2.35
N PRO A 28 -1.62 -2.10 -2.97
CA PRO A 28 -2.41 -3.12 -2.27
C PRO A 28 -1.51 -4.22 -1.66
N ASN A 29 -1.74 -4.56 -0.39
CA ASN A 29 -0.95 -5.57 0.34
C ASN A 29 -0.83 -6.91 -0.41
N ARG A 30 -1.89 -7.30 -1.14
CA ARG A 30 -1.90 -8.52 -1.95
C ARG A 30 -0.78 -8.66 -2.98
N GLU A 31 -0.14 -7.56 -3.39
CA GLU A 31 0.99 -7.61 -4.32
C GLU A 31 2.29 -8.09 -3.65
N TYR A 32 2.33 -8.12 -2.32
CA TYR A 32 3.50 -8.48 -1.51
C TYR A 32 3.37 -9.87 -0.86
N TYR A 33 2.30 -10.60 -1.20
CA TYR A 33 2.03 -11.90 -0.61
C TYR A 33 2.87 -13.01 -1.26
N GLU A 34 3.08 -12.95 -2.57
CA GLU A 34 3.82 -14.01 -3.27
C GLU A 34 5.31 -13.66 -3.40
N PRO A 35 6.24 -14.64 -3.23
CA PRO A 35 5.98 -16.07 -3.00
C PRO A 35 5.82 -16.48 -1.53
N GLU A 36 5.99 -15.58 -0.56
CA GLU A 36 6.10 -15.93 0.88
C GLU A 36 4.84 -16.56 1.46
N VAL A 37 3.67 -16.24 0.92
CA VAL A 37 2.40 -16.89 1.26
C VAL A 37 2.39 -18.37 0.88
N SER A 38 3.29 -18.82 0.00
CA SER A 38 3.53 -20.24 -0.29
C SER A 38 4.50 -20.92 0.69
N SER A 39 5.10 -20.19 1.64
CA SER A 39 5.96 -20.79 2.67
C SER A 39 5.20 -21.72 3.61
N PHE A 40 5.94 -22.63 4.25
CA PHE A 40 5.39 -23.65 5.15
C PHE A 40 4.49 -23.04 6.24
N GLN A 41 4.92 -21.95 6.88
CA GLN A 41 4.15 -21.27 7.93
C GLN A 41 2.74 -20.86 7.46
N TYR A 42 2.64 -20.16 6.32
CA TYR A 42 1.34 -19.73 5.80
C TYR A 42 0.49 -20.89 5.28
N GLN A 43 1.14 -21.97 4.79
CA GLN A 43 0.43 -23.20 4.45
C GLN A 43 -0.20 -23.85 5.68
N GLU A 44 0.53 -23.97 6.81
CA GLU A 44 0.00 -24.52 8.06
C GLU A 44 -1.17 -23.70 8.60
N MET A 45 -1.05 -22.36 8.62
CA MET A 45 -2.14 -21.49 9.07
C MET A 45 -3.40 -21.66 8.22
N ARG A 46 -3.25 -21.79 6.89
CA ARG A 46 -4.39 -22.07 5.98
C ARG A 46 -4.99 -23.46 6.21
N GLN A 47 -4.15 -24.47 6.44
CA GLN A 47 -4.62 -25.82 6.74
C GLN A 47 -5.45 -25.85 8.02
N GLU A 48 -4.97 -25.21 9.10
CA GLU A 48 -5.72 -25.12 10.35
C GLU A 48 -7.05 -24.36 10.17
N LEU A 49 -7.03 -23.25 9.43
CA LEU A 49 -8.24 -22.49 9.10
C LEU A 49 -9.26 -23.33 8.32
N ASN A 50 -8.79 -24.13 7.35
CA ASN A 50 -9.65 -25.02 6.57
C ASN A 50 -10.27 -26.10 7.46
N LEU A 51 -9.50 -26.70 8.37
CA LEU A 51 -10.01 -27.67 9.34
C LEU A 51 -11.06 -27.04 10.27
N LEU A 52 -10.80 -25.84 10.78
CA LEU A 52 -11.74 -25.12 11.65
C LEU A 52 -13.01 -24.73 10.90
N ARG A 53 -12.90 -24.32 9.63
CA ARG A 53 -14.03 -24.04 8.76
C ARG A 53 -14.89 -25.29 8.56
N GLN A 54 -14.28 -26.43 8.25
CA GLN A 54 -14.98 -27.71 8.09
C GLN A 54 -15.70 -28.10 9.38
N LYS A 55 -15.03 -28.00 10.53
CA LYS A 55 -15.66 -28.27 11.84
C LYS A 55 -16.86 -27.37 12.08
N ARG A 56 -16.73 -26.06 11.87
CA ARG A 56 -17.80 -25.08 12.09
C ARG A 56 -19.07 -25.37 11.28
N TYR A 57 -18.94 -25.89 10.06
CA TYR A 57 -20.08 -26.21 9.19
C TYR A 57 -20.51 -27.69 9.27
N SER A 58 -19.84 -28.50 10.10
CA SER A 58 -20.26 -29.86 10.38
C SER A 58 -21.42 -29.87 11.37
N SER A 59 -22.41 -30.74 11.12
CA SER A 59 -23.55 -30.94 12.03
C SER A 59 -23.13 -31.35 13.45
N ALA A 60 -22.00 -32.04 13.60
CA ALA A 60 -21.46 -32.48 14.89
C ALA A 60 -21.00 -31.33 15.79
N TYR A 61 -20.68 -30.16 15.22
CA TYR A 61 -20.22 -28.97 15.96
C TYR A 61 -21.17 -27.78 15.74
N LEU A 62 -22.38 -28.05 15.25
CA LEU A 62 -23.40 -27.04 15.05
C LEU A 62 -23.73 -26.41 16.42
N ASN A 63 -23.49 -25.11 16.55
CA ASN A 63 -23.59 -24.33 17.81
C ASN A 63 -22.42 -24.44 18.80
N ASP A 64 -21.31 -25.09 18.44
CA ASP A 64 -20.10 -25.07 19.26
C ASP A 64 -19.45 -23.66 19.25
N ARG A 65 -19.64 -22.93 20.35
CA ARG A 65 -19.10 -21.58 20.53
C ARG A 65 -17.58 -21.56 20.60
N ALA A 66 -16.93 -22.62 21.09
CA ALA A 66 -15.48 -22.71 21.18
C ALA A 66 -14.87 -22.83 19.77
N VAL A 67 -15.46 -23.64 18.89
CA VAL A 67 -15.05 -23.76 17.49
C VAL A 67 -15.22 -22.42 16.76
N ALA A 68 -16.36 -21.73 16.96
CA ALA A 68 -16.59 -20.42 16.36
C ALA A 68 -15.58 -19.36 16.81
N LEU A 69 -15.28 -19.32 18.12
CA LEU A 69 -14.28 -18.40 18.69
C LEU A 69 -12.88 -18.72 18.17
N LYS A 70 -12.48 -19.99 18.16
CA LYS A 70 -11.17 -20.42 17.66
C LYS A 70 -11.00 -20.05 16.17
N PHE A 71 -12.02 -20.30 15.35
CA PHE A 71 -12.00 -19.90 13.93
C PHE A 71 -11.83 -18.38 13.76
N LYS A 72 -12.56 -17.56 14.53
CA LYS A 72 -12.44 -16.10 14.50
C LYS A 72 -11.02 -15.64 14.87
N ASN A 73 -10.47 -16.19 15.95
CA ASN A 73 -9.13 -15.82 16.41
C ASN A 73 -8.06 -16.21 15.40
N GLN A 74 -8.14 -17.43 14.84
CA GLN A 74 -7.17 -17.89 13.85
C GLN A 74 -7.28 -17.12 12.53
N THR A 75 -8.48 -16.71 12.14
CA THR A 75 -8.68 -15.87 10.94
C THR A 75 -8.02 -14.52 11.15
N ARG A 76 -8.20 -13.91 12.33
CA ARG A 76 -7.56 -12.64 12.67
C ARG A 76 -6.03 -12.75 12.68
N ALA A 77 -5.50 -13.80 13.31
CA ALA A 77 -4.06 -14.04 13.36
C ALA A 77 -3.46 -14.21 11.95
N TYR A 78 -4.15 -14.96 11.08
CA TYR A 78 -3.72 -15.14 9.69
C TYR A 78 -3.71 -13.84 8.89
N LEU A 79 -4.77 -13.04 8.99
CA LEU A 79 -4.83 -11.73 8.31
C LEU A 79 -3.76 -10.78 8.83
N GLN A 80 -3.53 -10.76 10.14
CA GLN A 80 -2.49 -9.93 10.74
C GLN A 80 -1.10 -10.34 10.24
N ALA A 81 -0.80 -11.64 10.17
CA ALA A 81 0.46 -12.11 9.61
C ALA A 81 0.67 -11.65 8.16
N LEU A 82 -0.38 -11.69 7.32
CA LEU A 82 -0.31 -11.18 5.95
C LEU A 82 -0.06 -9.67 5.88
N ASP A 83 -0.68 -8.91 6.78
CA ASP A 83 -0.46 -7.46 6.85
C ASP A 83 0.95 -7.12 7.32
N ASP A 84 1.48 -7.86 8.30
CA ASP A 84 2.85 -7.71 8.81
C ASP A 84 3.88 -8.03 7.72
N LEU A 85 3.68 -9.12 6.97
CA LEU A 85 4.51 -9.48 5.81
C LEU A 85 4.50 -8.39 4.74
N ALA A 86 3.33 -7.89 4.37
CA ALA A 86 3.23 -6.83 3.37
C ALA A 86 3.91 -5.55 3.83
N LEU A 87 3.83 -5.22 5.12
CA LEU A 87 4.51 -4.06 5.70
C LEU A 87 6.04 -4.22 5.64
N GLU A 88 6.57 -5.38 6.01
CA GLU A 88 7.99 -5.70 5.93
C GLU A 88 8.51 -5.54 4.49
N LYS A 89 7.82 -6.15 3.51
CA LYS A 89 8.19 -6.02 2.09
C LYS A 89 8.12 -4.58 1.57
N LYS A 90 7.14 -3.80 2.02
CA LYS A 90 7.06 -2.36 1.69
C LYS A 90 8.24 -1.59 2.26
N GLN A 91 8.67 -1.90 3.48
CA GLN A 91 9.84 -1.28 4.11
C GLN A 91 11.12 -1.65 3.36
N GLU A 92 11.33 -2.93 3.03
CA GLU A 92 12.47 -3.39 2.22
C GLU A 92 12.51 -2.67 0.86
N LEU A 93 11.37 -2.58 0.18
CA LEU A 93 11.24 -1.87 -1.09
C LEU A 93 11.61 -0.39 -0.93
N LEU A 94 11.11 0.29 0.10
CA LEU A 94 11.45 1.70 0.33
C LEU A 94 12.94 1.91 0.60
N LEU A 95 13.55 1.06 1.42
CA LEU A 95 14.99 1.13 1.68
C LEU A 95 15.80 0.96 0.39
N SER A 96 15.40 0.02 -0.47
CA SER A 96 16.03 -0.15 -1.78
C SER A 96 15.84 1.09 -2.67
N LEU A 97 14.63 1.64 -2.74
CA LEU A 97 14.31 2.81 -3.56
C LEU A 97 15.09 4.05 -3.13
N PHE A 98 15.29 4.26 -1.83
CA PHE A 98 16.09 5.37 -1.33
C PHE A 98 17.58 5.25 -1.65
N SER A 99 18.06 4.03 -1.90
CA SER A 99 19.45 3.79 -2.31
C SER A 99 19.71 4.01 -3.81
N TYR A 100 18.65 4.01 -4.62
CA TYR A 100 18.76 4.21 -6.06
C TYR A 100 18.83 5.69 -6.46
N GLU A 101 19.38 5.95 -7.64
CA GLU A 101 19.40 7.28 -8.26
C GLU A 101 17.98 7.83 -8.49
N GLU A 102 17.85 9.16 -8.45
CA GLU A 102 16.57 9.85 -8.59
C GLU A 102 15.85 9.52 -9.90
N SER A 103 16.59 9.27 -10.98
CA SER A 103 16.06 8.85 -12.28
C SER A 103 15.30 7.51 -12.20
N VAL A 104 15.82 6.57 -11.41
CA VAL A 104 15.21 5.26 -11.15
C VAL A 104 14.01 5.41 -10.24
N GLN A 105 14.10 6.28 -9.23
CA GLN A 105 12.98 6.60 -8.35
C GLN A 105 11.80 7.22 -9.14
N GLU A 106 12.08 8.17 -10.02
CA GLU A 106 11.09 8.80 -10.89
C GLU A 106 10.44 7.78 -11.83
N TYR A 107 11.24 6.91 -12.45
CA TYR A 107 10.73 5.84 -13.30
C TYR A 107 9.80 4.90 -12.54
N PHE A 108 10.19 4.45 -11.34
CA PHE A 108 9.36 3.65 -10.47
C PHE A 108 8.04 4.34 -10.14
N LEU A 109 8.09 5.61 -9.75
CA LEU A 109 6.91 6.41 -9.43
C LEU A 109 5.97 6.52 -10.62
N ARG A 110 6.51 6.80 -11.82
CA ARG A 110 5.70 6.93 -13.04
C ARG A 110 4.92 5.65 -13.33
N ILE A 111 5.58 4.50 -13.29
CA ILE A 111 4.95 3.20 -13.55
C ILE A 111 3.91 2.88 -12.48
N THR A 112 4.28 3.07 -11.21
CA THR A 112 3.44 2.65 -10.08
C THR A 112 2.18 3.51 -9.99
N ILE A 113 2.32 4.83 -10.15
CA ILE A 113 1.19 5.76 -10.14
C ILE A 113 0.21 5.43 -11.27
N ASP A 114 0.72 5.08 -12.47
CA ASP A 114 -0.11 4.71 -13.60
C ASP A 114 -0.81 3.37 -13.38
N ARG A 115 -0.05 2.32 -13.04
CA ARG A 115 -0.55 0.96 -12.78
C ARG A 115 -1.68 0.95 -11.74
N HIS A 116 -1.53 1.72 -10.67
CA HIS A 116 -2.51 1.79 -9.58
C HIS A 116 -3.46 2.98 -9.67
N ARG A 117 -3.42 3.75 -10.77
CA ARG A 117 -4.29 4.91 -11.04
C ARG A 117 -4.31 5.92 -9.88
N MET A 118 -3.16 6.15 -9.25
CA MET A 118 -3.06 6.94 -8.01
C MET A 118 -3.15 8.46 -8.25
N ILE A 119 -3.01 8.92 -9.50
CA ILE A 119 -2.85 10.35 -9.83
C ILE A 119 -3.96 11.24 -9.27
N ARG A 120 -5.23 10.78 -9.28
CA ARG A 120 -6.36 11.57 -8.77
C ARG A 120 -6.26 11.78 -7.25
N ARG A 121 -5.89 10.73 -6.51
CA ARG A 121 -5.71 10.78 -5.06
C ARG A 121 -4.56 11.71 -4.69
N LEU A 122 -3.41 11.53 -5.34
CA LEU A 122 -2.20 12.33 -5.10
C LEU A 122 -2.43 13.82 -5.37
N LEU A 123 -3.17 14.15 -6.43
CA LEU A 123 -3.56 15.54 -6.71
C LEU A 123 -4.50 16.13 -5.65
N SER A 124 -5.36 15.30 -5.05
CA SER A 124 -6.24 15.74 -3.95
C SER A 124 -5.43 16.05 -2.69
N GLU A 125 -4.52 15.14 -2.32
CA GLU A 125 -3.62 15.31 -1.18
C GLU A 125 -2.74 16.56 -1.33
N LEU A 126 -2.21 16.80 -2.54
CA LEU A 126 -1.43 18.01 -2.83
C LEU A 126 -2.28 19.29 -2.70
N ARG A 127 -3.52 19.28 -3.17
CA ARG A 127 -4.43 20.43 -3.03
C ARG A 127 -4.77 20.72 -1.57
N GLU A 128 -5.02 19.67 -0.78
CA GLU A 128 -5.25 19.83 0.66
C GLU A 128 -4.00 20.37 1.36
N PHE A 129 -2.83 19.84 1.03
CA PHE A 129 -1.57 20.36 1.56
C PHE A 129 -1.37 21.84 1.22
N LEU A 130 -1.56 22.26 -0.03
CA LEU A 130 -1.42 23.66 -0.44
C LEU A 130 -2.42 24.59 0.27
N LYS A 131 -3.64 24.11 0.54
CA LYS A 131 -4.63 24.85 1.34
C LYS A 131 -4.19 25.00 2.79
N VAL A 132 -3.73 23.93 3.42
CA VAL A 132 -3.33 23.90 4.84
C VAL A 132 -2.05 24.71 5.07
N SER A 133 -1.10 24.65 4.14
CA SER A 133 0.19 25.36 4.24
C SER A 133 0.10 26.86 3.92
N GLY A 134 -1.09 27.41 3.64
CA GLY A 134 -1.26 28.83 3.27
C GLY A 134 -0.68 29.20 1.89
N LEU A 135 -0.08 28.24 1.19
CA LEU A 135 0.51 28.38 -0.15
C LEU A 135 -0.55 28.40 -1.27
N GLY A 136 -1.82 28.13 -0.95
CA GLY A 136 -2.93 28.20 -1.90
C GLY A 136 -3.18 29.58 -2.54
N ARG A 137 -2.43 30.62 -2.12
CA ARG A 137 -2.39 31.94 -2.77
C ARG A 137 -1.26 32.12 -3.79
N LEU A 138 -0.36 31.15 -3.95
CA LEU A 138 0.52 31.12 -5.11
C LEU A 138 -0.36 30.72 -6.30
N GLN A 139 -0.94 31.74 -6.94
CA GLN A 139 -1.46 31.61 -8.29
C GLN A 139 -0.38 30.90 -9.11
N LEU A 140 -0.72 29.73 -9.63
CA LEU A 140 -0.06 29.22 -10.82
C LEU A 140 -0.35 30.26 -11.89
N ASP A 141 0.56 31.23 -12.01
CA ASP A 141 0.47 32.32 -12.95
C ASP A 141 0.34 31.68 -14.32
N ARG A 142 -0.87 31.73 -14.86
CA ARG A 142 -1.13 31.31 -16.22
C ARG A 142 -0.38 32.32 -17.07
N GLY A 143 0.80 31.95 -17.55
CA GLY A 143 1.45 32.68 -18.62
C GLY A 143 0.45 32.87 -19.76
N GLY A 144 0.22 34.13 -20.14
CA GLY A 144 -0.49 34.46 -21.37
C GLY A 144 -1.35 35.73 -21.35
N SER A 145 -0.68 36.86 -21.62
CA SER A 145 -1.11 37.90 -22.58
C SER A 145 -2.40 38.68 -22.34
N VAL A 146 -2.27 39.96 -21.92
CA VAL A 146 -2.34 41.16 -22.77
C VAL A 146 -1.41 42.22 -22.17
#